data_AF-Q4S809-F1
#
_entry.id   AF-Q4S809-F1
#
_cell.length_a   1.000
_cell.length_b   1.000
_cell.length_c   1.000
_cell.angle_alpha   90.00
_cell.angle_beta   90.00
_cell.angle_gamma   90.00
#
_symmetry.space_group_name_H-M   'P 1'
#
loop_
_entity.id
_entity.type
_entity.pdbx_description
1 polymer ?
#
loop_
_entity_poly.entity_id
_entity_poly.type
_entity_poly.pdbx_seq_one_letter_code
_entity_poly.pdbx_strand_id
1 'polypeptide(L)'
;GARDKTGRAVLELYGDHWGWSSSVTSQELFMMLLYFYSINRREIRETGMTIIFDARKALPRPQLYKALMALQEQFVQAVNSVVLLLDKESKLRPESVILLQTEVVTSMKALFRLVDASQLSSHFHGSLSLSPCDWMDLHPKLFPFVSDLHEASSLLHRAIAKLDEAQRTDSTHSLYMRTVSNVFQCSLQTVQQCMIDQQTLMKDVLEDSRLVRLQREGGAILARLRKESDLKYPHCEDFSCSSGLTWTESATYWRQSQWKIPGTGWSRSSTASLVSSLKPMTDGITP
;
A
#
# COMPACT_ATOMS: atom_id res chain seq x y z
N GLY A 1 3.62 3.09 -15.02
CA GLY A 1 4.76 3.40 -15.91
C GLY A 1 4.57 4.74 -16.58
N ALA A 2 3.40 4.95 -17.20
CA ALA A 2 3.05 6.20 -17.87
C ALA A 2 3.18 7.45 -16.99
N ARG A 3 3.63 8.54 -17.62
CA ARG A 3 3.75 9.87 -17.02
C ARG A 3 2.97 10.91 -17.83
N ASP A 4 2.36 11.85 -17.13
CA ASP A 4 1.85 13.06 -17.79
C ASP A 4 3.01 14.04 -18.04
N LYS A 5 2.72 15.16 -18.73
CA LYS A 5 3.76 16.14 -19.06
C LYS A 5 4.37 16.86 -17.86
N THR A 6 3.77 16.71 -16.69
CA THR A 6 4.28 17.24 -15.42
C THR A 6 5.06 16.20 -14.61
N GLY A 7 5.19 14.97 -15.12
CA GLY A 7 5.90 13.87 -14.45
C GLY A 7 5.05 13.08 -13.46
N ARG A 8 3.74 13.34 -13.35
CA ARG A 8 2.83 12.59 -12.46
C ARG A 8 2.51 11.23 -13.05
N ALA A 9 2.25 10.24 -12.20
CA ALA A 9 1.83 8.92 -12.65
C ALA A 9 0.44 8.97 -13.32
N VAL A 10 0.29 8.29 -14.46
CA VAL A 10 -0.99 8.22 -15.18
C VAL A 10 -1.70 6.89 -14.91
N LEU A 11 -2.98 6.96 -14.55
CA LEU A 11 -3.88 5.82 -14.43
C LEU A 11 -5.03 5.94 -15.43
N GLU A 12 -5.16 4.95 -16.31
CA GLU A 12 -6.20 4.88 -17.33
C GLU A 12 -7.36 4.00 -16.86
N LEU A 13 -8.59 4.52 -16.91
CA LEU A 13 -9.83 3.82 -16.57
C LEU A 13 -10.80 3.87 -17.75
N TYR A 14 -11.30 2.70 -18.17
CA TYR A 14 -12.16 2.60 -19.36
C TYR A 14 -13.63 2.44 -18.96
N GLY A 15 -14.48 3.42 -19.24
CA GLY A 15 -15.87 3.44 -18.79
C GLY A 15 -16.75 2.31 -19.35
N ASP A 16 -16.37 1.73 -20.49
CA ASP A 16 -17.06 0.60 -21.11
C ASP A 16 -16.56 -0.78 -20.66
N HIS A 17 -15.58 -0.82 -19.76
CA HIS A 17 -15.07 -2.08 -19.24
C HIS A 17 -16.15 -2.83 -18.45
N TRP A 18 -16.29 -4.13 -18.70
CA TRP A 18 -17.30 -4.99 -18.07
C TRP A 18 -17.20 -5.03 -16.54
N GLY A 19 -16.02 -4.74 -15.98
CA GLY A 19 -15.80 -4.63 -14.54
C GLY A 19 -16.71 -3.58 -13.88
N TRP A 20 -17.11 -2.54 -14.59
CA TRP A 20 -18.10 -1.59 -14.09
C TRP A 20 -19.48 -2.20 -13.99
N SER A 21 -19.88 -3.09 -14.90
CA SER A 21 -21.19 -3.75 -14.91
C SER A 21 -21.41 -4.65 -13.69
N SER A 22 -20.34 -5.06 -13.00
CA SER A 22 -20.42 -5.76 -11.73
C SER A 22 -20.87 -4.84 -10.58
N SER A 23 -21.29 -5.42 -9.45
CA SER A 23 -21.61 -4.70 -8.21
C SER A 23 -20.36 -4.18 -7.49
N VAL A 24 -19.43 -3.57 -8.23
CA VAL A 24 -18.17 -3.05 -7.69
C VAL A 24 -18.44 -1.97 -6.65
N THR A 25 -17.86 -2.16 -5.48
CA THR A 25 -18.04 -1.27 -4.33
C THR A 25 -17.02 -0.15 -4.34
N SER A 26 -17.33 0.97 -3.67
CA SER A 26 -16.35 2.05 -3.48
C SER A 26 -15.12 1.59 -2.69
N GLN A 27 -15.25 0.56 -1.84
CA GLN A 27 -14.13 0.02 -1.07
C GLN A 27 -13.15 -0.74 -1.98
N GLU A 28 -13.66 -1.55 -2.90
CA GLU A 28 -12.81 -2.28 -3.86
C GLU A 28 -12.08 -1.31 -4.79
N LEU A 29 -12.76 -0.28 -5.27
CA LEU A 29 -12.14 0.79 -6.07
C LEU A 29 -11.09 1.57 -5.26
N PHE A 30 -11.39 1.90 -4.00
CA PHE A 30 -10.43 2.54 -3.11
C PHE A 30 -9.18 1.69 -2.94
N MET A 31 -9.34 0.38 -2.74
CA MET A 31 -8.21 -0.53 -2.57
C MET A 31 -7.37 -0.65 -3.83
N MET A 32 -8.00 -0.71 -5.01
CA MET A 32 -7.32 -0.68 -6.29
C MET A 32 -6.51 0.62 -6.46
N LEU A 33 -7.11 1.77 -6.18
CA LEU A 33 -6.46 3.07 -6.29
C LEU A 33 -5.30 3.20 -5.31
N LEU A 34 -5.48 2.74 -4.06
CA LEU A 34 -4.43 2.71 -3.05
C LEU A 34 -3.26 1.83 -3.49
N TYR A 35 -3.56 0.68 -4.09
CA TYR A 35 -2.54 -0.20 -4.63
C TYR A 35 -1.70 0.53 -5.69
N PHE A 36 -2.35 1.11 -6.71
CA PHE A 36 -1.65 1.86 -7.76
C PHE A 36 -0.87 3.07 -7.23
N TYR A 37 -1.41 3.79 -6.25
CA TYR A 37 -0.71 4.87 -5.58
C TYR A 37 0.54 4.36 -4.85
N SER A 38 0.44 3.24 -4.13
CA SER A 38 1.51 2.71 -3.29
C SER A 38 2.71 2.14 -4.04
N ILE A 39 2.49 1.55 -5.23
CA ILE A 39 3.57 0.98 -6.05
C ILE A 39 4.44 2.03 -6.74
N ASN A 40 4.01 3.30 -6.78
CA ASN A 40 4.84 4.37 -7.31
C ASN A 40 6.00 4.67 -6.34
N ARG A 41 7.19 4.98 -6.88
CA ARG A 41 8.30 5.49 -6.08
C ARG A 41 7.89 6.77 -5.35
N ARG A 42 8.54 7.03 -4.23
CA ARG A 42 8.22 8.15 -3.35
C ARG A 42 8.19 9.49 -4.10
N GLU A 43 9.18 9.75 -4.95
CA GLU A 43 9.34 11.02 -5.67
C GLU A 43 8.17 11.27 -6.64
N ILE A 44 7.71 10.21 -7.31
CA ILE A 44 6.55 10.27 -8.21
C ILE A 44 5.27 10.36 -7.38
N ARG A 45 5.17 9.57 -6.32
CA ARG A 45 3.98 9.47 -5.47
C ARG A 45 3.65 10.79 -4.79
N GLU A 46 4.66 11.55 -4.37
CA GLU A 46 4.53 12.89 -3.78
C GLU A 46 3.96 13.93 -4.76
N THR A 47 4.10 13.72 -6.09
CA THR A 47 3.47 14.60 -7.09
C THR A 47 1.99 14.27 -7.36
N GLY A 48 1.52 13.12 -6.86
CA GLY A 48 0.18 12.61 -7.08
C GLY A 48 -0.01 11.89 -8.42
N MET A 49 -1.24 11.46 -8.67
CA MET A 49 -1.64 10.78 -9.89
C MET A 49 -2.55 11.64 -10.77
N THR A 50 -2.44 11.45 -12.08
CA THR A 50 -3.39 11.92 -13.09
C THR A 50 -4.24 10.75 -13.53
N ILE A 51 -5.55 10.82 -13.30
CA ILE A 51 -6.50 9.76 -13.61
C ILE A 51 -7.22 10.13 -14.90
N ILE A 52 -7.05 9.34 -15.95
CA ILE A 52 -7.77 9.49 -17.22
C ILE A 52 -8.93 8.51 -17.22
N PHE A 53 -10.14 9.01 -17.30
CA PHE A 53 -11.34 8.20 -17.44
C PHE A 53 -11.92 8.35 -18.85
N ASP A 54 -12.04 7.24 -19.58
CA ASP A 54 -12.74 7.20 -20.86
C ASP A 54 -14.26 7.23 -20.64
N ALA A 55 -14.82 8.43 -20.74
CA ALA A 55 -16.23 8.70 -20.53
C ALA A 55 -17.05 8.73 -21.84
N ARG A 56 -16.46 8.36 -22.99
CA ARG A 56 -17.12 8.42 -24.30
C ARG A 56 -18.38 7.56 -24.35
N LYS A 57 -18.35 6.39 -23.71
CA LYS A 57 -19.48 5.43 -23.67
C LYS A 57 -20.27 5.45 -22.36
N ALA A 58 -19.64 5.75 -21.22
CA ALA A 58 -20.28 5.73 -19.91
C ALA A 58 -19.61 6.73 -18.96
N LEU A 59 -20.40 7.45 -18.14
CA LEU A 59 -19.84 8.33 -17.11
C LEU A 59 -19.27 7.55 -15.92
N PRO A 60 -18.32 8.13 -15.17
CA PRO A 60 -17.88 7.60 -13.89
C PRO A 60 -19.05 7.34 -12.94
N ARG A 61 -19.08 6.16 -12.32
CA ARG A 61 -20.09 5.85 -11.31
C ARG A 61 -19.79 6.56 -9.97
N PRO A 62 -20.79 6.87 -9.13
CA PRO A 62 -20.60 7.51 -7.83
C PRO A 62 -19.60 6.80 -6.91
N GLN A 63 -19.52 5.47 -7.01
CA GLN A 63 -18.57 4.64 -6.25
C GLN A 63 -17.12 5.02 -6.53
N LEU A 64 -16.78 5.44 -7.76
CA LEU A 64 -15.44 5.88 -8.11
C LEU A 64 -15.11 7.20 -7.44
N TYR A 65 -16.00 8.20 -7.50
CA TYR A 65 -15.79 9.48 -6.82
C TYR A 65 -15.63 9.29 -5.31
N LYS A 66 -16.47 8.45 -4.69
CA LYS A 66 -16.33 8.12 -3.27
C LYS A 66 -14.98 7.49 -2.94
N ALA A 67 -14.46 6.62 -3.81
CA ALA A 67 -13.15 6.00 -3.64
C ALA A 67 -12.00 7.01 -3.80
N LEU A 68 -12.08 7.90 -4.79
CA LEU A 68 -11.10 8.96 -5.02
C LEU A 68 -11.03 9.94 -3.84
N MET A 69 -12.19 10.33 -3.32
CA MET A 69 -12.30 11.18 -2.14
C MET A 69 -11.68 10.51 -0.91
N ALA A 70 -11.99 9.23 -0.67
CA ALA A 70 -11.39 8.49 0.44
C ALA A 70 -9.86 8.36 0.31
N LEU A 71 -9.33 8.26 -0.90
CA LEU A 71 -7.88 8.28 -1.13
C LEU A 71 -7.27 9.64 -0.83
N GLN A 72 -7.89 10.72 -1.30
CA GLN A 72 -7.43 12.09 -1.07
C GLN A 72 -7.47 12.48 0.42
N GLU A 73 -8.46 11.99 1.17
CA GLU A 73 -8.58 12.20 2.62
C GLU A 73 -7.46 11.53 3.40
N GLN A 74 -7.00 10.35 2.96
CA GLN A 74 -5.89 9.63 3.60
C GLN A 74 -4.53 10.17 3.18
N PHE A 75 -4.40 10.58 1.92
CA PHE A 75 -3.15 11.03 1.33
C PHE A 75 -3.40 12.32 0.57
N VAL A 76 -3.04 13.43 1.22
CA VAL A 76 -3.11 14.76 0.62
C VAL A 76 -2.37 14.75 -0.71
N GLN A 77 -3.04 15.18 -1.79
CA GLN A 77 -2.51 15.22 -3.16
C GLN A 77 -2.28 13.85 -3.83
N ALA A 78 -2.80 12.73 -3.30
CA ALA A 78 -2.71 11.44 -4.00
C ALA A 78 -3.36 11.46 -5.39
N VAL A 79 -4.47 12.19 -5.54
CA VAL A 79 -5.08 12.48 -6.83
C VAL A 79 -4.90 13.96 -7.13
N ASN A 80 -4.09 14.25 -8.15
CA ASN A 80 -3.79 15.61 -8.53
C ASN A 80 -4.79 16.12 -9.58
N SER A 81 -5.09 15.30 -10.57
CA SER A 81 -6.02 15.64 -11.65
C SER A 81 -6.87 14.44 -12.09
N VAL A 82 -8.12 14.69 -12.43
CA VAL A 82 -9.03 13.73 -13.06
C VAL A 82 -9.43 14.26 -14.43
N VAL A 83 -9.04 13.57 -15.49
CA VAL A 83 -9.32 13.94 -16.88
C VAL A 83 -10.43 13.04 -17.40
N LEU A 84 -11.56 13.64 -17.78
CA LEU A 84 -12.70 12.94 -18.36
C LEU A 84 -12.70 13.13 -19.87
N LEU A 85 -12.45 12.05 -20.62
CA LEU A 85 -12.53 12.08 -22.08
C LEU A 85 -13.97 11.84 -22.54
N LEU A 86 -14.59 12.84 -23.17
CA LEU A 86 -15.92 12.76 -23.78
C LEU A 86 -15.83 12.92 -25.30
N ASP A 87 -16.85 12.44 -26.00
CA ASP A 87 -17.04 12.83 -27.40
C ASP A 87 -17.59 14.26 -27.48
N LYS A 88 -17.21 15.00 -28.52
CA LYS A 88 -17.63 16.41 -28.72
C LYS A 88 -19.15 16.59 -28.75
N GLU A 89 -19.85 15.59 -29.26
CA GLU A 89 -21.31 15.58 -29.39
C GLU A 89 -22.02 14.93 -28.19
N SER A 90 -21.26 14.60 -27.12
CA SER A 90 -21.81 13.94 -25.95
C SER A 90 -22.71 14.89 -25.17
N LYS A 91 -23.94 14.42 -24.90
CA LYS A 91 -24.90 15.11 -24.02
C LYS A 91 -24.70 14.77 -22.54
N LEU A 92 -23.74 13.91 -22.23
CA LEU A 92 -23.42 13.48 -20.87
C LEU A 92 -22.88 14.68 -20.08
N ARG A 93 -23.40 14.89 -18.87
CA ARG A 93 -22.92 15.93 -17.96
C ARG A 93 -22.15 15.28 -16.82
N PRO A 94 -20.81 15.43 -16.79
CA PRO A 94 -20.03 14.96 -15.66
C PRO A 94 -20.42 15.71 -14.39
N GLU A 95 -20.42 14.99 -13.28
CA GLU A 95 -20.48 15.61 -11.96
C GLU A 95 -19.11 16.22 -11.65
N SER A 96 -19.08 17.52 -11.38
CA SER A 96 -17.85 18.19 -10.92
C SER A 96 -17.75 18.02 -9.41
N VAL A 97 -16.72 17.30 -8.96
CA VAL A 97 -16.40 17.16 -7.54
C VAL A 97 -15.45 18.30 -7.16
N ILE A 98 -15.93 19.26 -6.36
CA ILE A 98 -15.17 20.49 -6.00
C ILE A 98 -13.79 20.19 -5.40
N LEU A 99 -13.64 19.06 -4.70
CA LEU A 99 -12.39 18.64 -4.07
C LEU A 99 -11.39 17.97 -5.03
N LEU A 100 -11.79 17.64 -6.26
CA LEU A 100 -10.92 17.03 -7.27
C LEU A 100 -10.77 17.98 -8.45
N GLN A 101 -9.54 18.29 -8.85
CA GLN A 101 -9.31 19.04 -10.09
C GLN A 101 -9.76 18.17 -11.28
N THR A 102 -10.99 18.37 -11.72
CA THR A 102 -11.62 17.57 -12.76
C THR A 102 -11.65 18.38 -14.05
N GLU A 103 -10.91 17.92 -15.05
CA GLU A 103 -10.85 18.52 -16.37
C GLU A 103 -11.61 17.67 -17.37
N VAL A 104 -12.48 18.30 -18.17
CA VAL A 104 -13.23 17.63 -19.22
C VAL A 104 -12.58 17.90 -20.57
N VAL A 105 -12.20 16.83 -21.27
CA VAL A 105 -11.54 16.88 -22.57
C VAL A 105 -12.45 16.25 -23.62
N THR A 106 -12.67 16.94 -24.73
CA THR A 106 -13.57 16.47 -25.81
C THR A 106 -12.85 16.01 -27.06
N SER A 107 -11.51 15.92 -27.05
CA SER A 107 -10.73 15.46 -28.20
C SER A 107 -9.39 14.86 -27.81
N MET A 108 -8.92 13.91 -28.61
CA MET A 108 -7.59 13.30 -28.44
C MET A 108 -6.47 14.34 -28.49
N LYS A 109 -6.60 15.38 -29.33
CA LYS A 109 -5.61 16.47 -29.40
C LYS A 109 -5.47 17.21 -28.08
N ALA A 110 -6.57 17.42 -27.36
CA ALA A 110 -6.54 18.06 -26.05
C ALA A 110 -5.99 17.09 -24.99
N LEU A 111 -6.32 15.79 -25.05
CA LEU A 111 -5.71 14.78 -24.18
C LEU A 111 -4.18 14.73 -24.36
N PHE A 112 -3.71 14.79 -25.61
CA PHE A 112 -2.29 14.80 -25.95
C PHE A 112 -1.54 16.07 -25.52
N ARG A 113 -2.24 17.11 -25.05
CA ARG A 113 -1.62 18.26 -24.39
C ARG A 113 -1.32 17.99 -22.92
N LEU A 114 -2.04 17.06 -22.30
CA LEU A 114 -1.87 16.68 -20.89
C LEU A 114 -0.89 15.51 -20.75
N VAL A 115 -0.97 14.53 -21.65
CA VAL A 115 -0.15 13.32 -21.64
C VAL A 115 0.35 13.03 -23.05
N ASP A 116 1.66 12.83 -23.25
CA ASP A 116 2.18 12.52 -24.58
C ASP A 116 1.65 11.18 -25.10
N ALA A 117 1.46 11.08 -26.42
CA ALA A 117 0.92 9.87 -27.05
C ALA A 117 1.80 8.63 -26.79
N SER A 118 3.10 8.79 -26.59
CA SER A 118 4.00 7.69 -26.20
C SER A 118 3.83 7.19 -24.77
N GLN A 119 3.11 7.93 -23.94
CA GLN A 119 2.78 7.59 -22.55
C GLN A 119 1.35 7.07 -22.41
N LEU A 120 0.59 6.96 -23.50
CA LEU A 120 -0.79 6.48 -23.51
C LEU A 120 -0.90 5.10 -24.17
N SER A 121 -1.85 4.30 -23.70
CA SER A 121 -2.16 3.01 -24.32
C SER A 121 -2.71 3.16 -25.75
N SER A 122 -2.70 2.05 -26.49
CA SER A 122 -3.33 1.97 -27.81
C SER A 122 -4.84 2.25 -27.77
N HIS A 123 -5.50 2.09 -26.62
CA HIS A 123 -6.92 2.43 -26.44
C HIS A 123 -7.17 3.95 -26.57
N PHE A 124 -6.17 4.76 -26.22
CA PHE A 124 -6.14 6.21 -26.44
C PHE A 124 -5.28 6.60 -27.65
N HIS A 125 -5.13 5.71 -28.63
CA HIS A 125 -4.33 5.93 -29.85
C HIS A 125 -2.87 6.31 -29.56
N GLY A 126 -2.36 5.89 -28.40
CA GLY A 126 -0.97 6.06 -28.02
C GLY A 126 -0.08 4.90 -28.49
N SER A 127 1.22 5.07 -28.31
CA SER A 127 2.24 4.08 -28.68
C SER A 127 2.85 3.38 -27.47
N LEU A 128 2.35 3.63 -26.25
CA LEU A 128 2.82 2.89 -25.08
C LEU A 128 2.38 1.43 -25.22
N SER A 129 3.36 0.54 -25.40
CA SER A 129 3.15 -0.91 -25.38
C SER A 129 2.90 -1.37 -23.94
N LEU A 130 1.70 -1.10 -23.43
CA LEU A 130 1.19 -1.79 -22.25
C LEU A 130 0.90 -3.22 -22.69
N SER A 131 1.75 -4.17 -22.31
CA SER A 131 1.47 -5.59 -22.50
C SER A 131 0.18 -5.92 -21.73
N PRO A 132 -0.94 -6.28 -22.42
CA PRO A 132 -2.25 -6.33 -21.76
C PRO A 132 -2.41 -7.44 -20.72
N CYS A 133 -1.41 -8.31 -20.50
CA CYS A 133 -1.57 -9.53 -19.70
C CYS A 133 -0.42 -9.88 -18.73
N ASP A 134 0.62 -9.06 -18.60
CA ASP A 134 1.76 -9.44 -17.75
C ASP A 134 1.45 -9.40 -16.24
N TRP A 135 0.45 -8.61 -15.79
CA TRP A 135 0.05 -8.61 -14.38
C TRP A 135 -0.57 -9.95 -13.95
N MET A 136 -1.36 -10.58 -14.82
CA MET A 136 -1.95 -11.89 -14.53
C MET A 136 -0.88 -12.99 -14.41
N ASP A 137 0.28 -12.81 -15.05
CA ASP A 137 1.44 -13.71 -14.93
C ASP A 137 2.40 -13.35 -13.79
N LEU A 138 2.55 -12.05 -13.50
CA LEU A 138 3.42 -11.55 -12.44
C LEU A 138 2.78 -11.67 -11.06
N HIS A 139 1.49 -11.40 -10.95
CA HIS A 139 0.77 -11.38 -9.68
C HIS A 139 0.83 -12.74 -8.95
N PRO A 140 0.60 -13.90 -9.60
CA PRO A 140 0.77 -15.19 -8.94
C PRO A 140 2.20 -15.48 -8.46
N LYS A 141 3.21 -14.82 -9.05
CA LYS A 141 4.62 -14.96 -8.63
C LYS A 141 4.99 -14.00 -7.50
N LEU A 142 4.45 -12.78 -7.54
CA LEU A 142 4.73 -11.71 -6.58
C LEU A 142 3.89 -11.84 -5.31
N PHE A 143 2.61 -12.17 -5.43
CA PHE A 143 1.66 -12.14 -4.33
C PHE A 143 2.01 -13.11 -3.19
N PRO A 144 2.36 -14.40 -3.43
CA PRO A 144 2.76 -15.30 -2.36
C PRO A 144 3.97 -14.77 -1.60
N PHE A 145 4.96 -14.22 -2.32
CA PHE A 145 6.17 -13.65 -1.72
C PHE A 145 5.87 -12.42 -0.86
N VAL A 146 5.02 -11.51 -1.32
CA VAL A 146 4.58 -10.32 -0.54
C VAL A 146 3.73 -10.73 0.67
N SER A 147 2.84 -11.71 0.50
CA SER A 147 2.03 -12.27 1.57
C SER A 147 2.91 -12.87 2.67
N ASP A 148 3.91 -13.66 2.29
CA ASP A 148 4.86 -14.25 3.23
C ASP A 148 5.63 -13.19 3.99
N LEU A 149 6.11 -12.16 3.29
CA LEU A 149 6.83 -11.03 3.91
C LEU A 149 5.95 -10.29 4.91
N HIS A 150 4.70 -10.02 4.56
CA HIS A 150 3.74 -9.36 5.44
C HIS A 150 3.48 -10.17 6.71
N GLU A 151 3.23 -11.46 6.55
CA GLU A 151 2.98 -12.38 7.65
C GLU A 151 4.20 -12.55 8.56
N ALA A 152 5.38 -12.74 7.99
CA ALA A 152 6.64 -12.82 8.73
C ALA A 152 6.91 -11.51 9.49
N SER A 153 6.68 -10.36 8.85
CA SER A 153 6.78 -9.05 9.49
C SER A 153 5.80 -8.92 10.66
N SER A 154 4.52 -9.28 10.49
CA SER A 154 3.51 -9.26 11.55
C SER A 154 3.91 -10.13 12.75
N LEU A 155 4.45 -11.33 12.47
CA LEU A 155 4.96 -12.23 13.48
C LEU A 155 6.13 -11.63 14.25
N LEU A 156 7.11 -11.06 13.55
CA LEU A 156 8.27 -10.40 14.17
C LEU A 156 7.86 -9.22 15.05
N HIS A 157 6.95 -8.35 14.57
CA HIS A 157 6.45 -7.23 15.35
C HIS A 157 5.72 -7.70 16.62
N ARG A 158 4.93 -8.78 16.52
CA ARG A 158 4.22 -9.35 17.67
C ARG A 158 5.19 -9.94 18.69
N ALA A 159 6.25 -10.60 18.22
CA ALA A 159 7.29 -11.14 19.09
C ALA A 159 8.07 -10.02 19.79
N ILE A 160 8.46 -8.97 19.07
CA ILE A 160 9.12 -7.78 19.65
C ILE A 160 8.23 -7.13 20.70
N ALA A 161 6.95 -6.90 20.41
CA ALA A 161 6.02 -6.29 21.36
C ALA A 161 5.87 -7.11 22.64
N LYS A 162 5.79 -8.44 22.54
CA LYS A 162 5.74 -9.35 23.70
C LYS A 162 7.04 -9.34 24.51
N LEU A 163 8.19 -9.27 23.84
CA LEU A 163 9.49 -9.19 24.52
C LEU A 163 9.65 -7.86 25.27
N ASP A 164 9.24 -6.75 24.66
CA ASP A 164 9.25 -5.43 25.28
C ASP A 164 8.31 -5.36 26.50
N GLU A 165 7.14 -6.03 26.43
CA GLU A 165 6.21 -6.12 27.55
C GLU A 165 6.81 -6.88 28.74
N ALA A 166 7.41 -8.05 28.48
CA ALA A 166 8.10 -8.85 29.49
C ALA A 166 9.25 -8.07 30.18
N GLN A 167 10.00 -7.28 29.41
CA GLN A 167 11.11 -6.49 29.96
C GLN A 167 10.63 -5.33 30.86
N ARG A 168 9.47 -4.73 30.55
CA ARG A 168 8.84 -3.71 31.42
C ARG A 168 8.32 -4.33 32.72
N THR A 169 7.74 -5.52 32.68
CA THR A 169 7.27 -6.21 33.90
C THR A 169 8.42 -6.60 34.82
N ASP A 170 9.57 -7.01 34.27
CA ASP A 170 10.77 -7.30 35.08
C ASP A 170 11.32 -6.04 35.77
N SER A 171 11.31 -4.89 35.10
CA SER A 171 11.80 -3.62 35.68
C SER A 171 10.88 -3.05 36.77
N THR A 172 9.56 -3.19 36.62
CA THR A 172 8.57 -2.71 37.60
C THR A 172 8.45 -3.66 38.79
N HIS A 173 8.58 -4.97 38.57
CA HIS A 173 8.64 -5.97 39.62
C HIS A 173 9.95 -5.87 40.42
N SER A 174 11.07 -5.51 39.78
CA SER A 174 12.36 -5.22 40.44
C SER A 174 12.29 -4.03 41.40
N LEU A 175 11.52 -2.98 41.06
CA LEU A 175 11.35 -1.80 41.93
C LEU A 175 10.47 -2.08 43.16
N TYR A 176 9.46 -2.96 43.03
CA TYR A 176 8.52 -3.31 44.11
C TYR A 176 9.04 -4.43 45.05
N MET A 177 10.01 -5.22 44.60
CA MET A 177 10.60 -6.38 45.29
C MET A 177 11.59 -6.05 46.42
N ARG A 178 11.90 -4.78 46.69
CA ARG A 178 12.87 -4.38 47.72
C ARG A 178 12.34 -4.45 49.16
N THR A 179 11.09 -4.87 49.37
CA THR A 179 10.39 -4.60 50.65
C THR A 179 9.83 -5.80 51.42
N VAL A 180 9.74 -7.03 50.89
CA VAL A 180 9.17 -8.17 51.66
C VAL A 180 9.73 -9.55 51.28
N SER A 181 10.40 -10.22 52.24
CA SER A 181 11.06 -11.54 52.07
C SER A 181 10.13 -12.71 51.72
N ASN A 182 8.82 -12.58 51.86
CA ASN A 182 7.87 -13.70 51.70
C ASN A 182 7.28 -13.79 50.27
N VAL A 183 7.65 -12.88 49.37
CA VAL A 183 7.25 -12.88 47.95
C VAL A 183 8.36 -13.46 47.04
N PHE A 184 9.55 -13.70 47.61
CA PHE A 184 10.77 -14.14 46.90
C PHE A 184 10.62 -15.50 46.20
N GLN A 185 9.75 -16.37 46.71
CA GLN A 185 9.56 -17.71 46.14
C GLN A 185 8.58 -17.73 44.96
N CYS A 186 7.57 -16.84 44.95
CA CYS A 186 6.74 -16.61 43.75
C CYS A 186 7.54 -15.90 42.65
N SER A 187 8.43 -14.97 43.00
CA SER A 187 9.21 -14.24 42.00
C SER A 187 10.19 -15.11 41.22
N LEU A 188 10.81 -16.11 41.84
CA LEU A 188 11.70 -17.05 41.13
C LEU A 188 10.92 -17.90 40.11
N GLN A 189 9.73 -18.38 40.47
CA GLN A 189 8.87 -19.14 39.56
C GLN A 189 8.37 -18.26 38.41
N THR A 190 7.98 -17.00 38.67
CA THR A 190 7.56 -16.05 37.63
C THR A 190 8.70 -15.70 36.67
N VAL A 191 9.92 -15.47 37.17
CA VAL A 191 11.10 -15.19 36.33
C VAL A 191 11.46 -16.43 35.50
N GLN A 192 11.44 -17.62 36.08
CA GLN A 192 11.67 -18.87 35.35
C GLN A 192 10.63 -19.08 34.24
N GLN A 193 9.35 -18.81 34.52
CA GLN A 193 8.30 -18.91 33.52
C GLN A 193 8.48 -17.86 32.41
N CYS A 194 8.83 -16.62 32.75
CA CYS A 194 9.12 -15.56 31.78
C CYS A 194 10.27 -15.97 30.84
N MET A 195 11.35 -16.55 31.39
CA MET A 195 12.47 -17.04 30.58
C MET A 195 12.05 -18.17 29.62
N ILE A 196 11.24 -19.12 30.10
CA ILE A 196 10.71 -20.22 29.27
C ILE A 196 9.81 -19.66 28.17
N ASP A 197 8.94 -18.71 28.49
CA ASP A 197 8.03 -18.07 27.55
C ASP A 197 8.79 -17.29 26.47
N GLN A 198 9.85 -16.55 26.85
CA GLN A 198 10.75 -15.86 25.92
C GLN A 198 11.49 -16.84 25.00
N GLN A 199 12.00 -17.94 25.55
CA GLN A 199 12.70 -18.97 24.78
C GLN A 199 11.76 -19.66 23.78
N THR A 200 10.53 -19.96 24.21
CA THR A 200 9.49 -20.57 23.37
C THR A 200 9.07 -19.60 22.26
N LEU A 201 8.83 -18.33 22.60
CA LEU A 201 8.51 -17.30 21.62
C LEU A 201 9.60 -17.15 20.56
N MET A 202 10.88 -17.14 20.97
CA MET A 202 12.00 -17.05 20.03
C MET A 202 12.07 -18.30 19.14
N LYS A 203 11.88 -19.49 19.72
CA LYS A 203 11.85 -20.74 18.98
C LYS A 203 10.73 -20.74 17.92
N ASP A 204 9.52 -20.36 18.30
CA ASP A 204 8.36 -20.28 17.39
C ASP A 204 8.61 -19.31 16.24
N VAL A 205 9.29 -18.19 16.50
CA VAL A 205 9.67 -17.21 15.47
C VAL A 205 10.69 -17.80 14.49
N LEU A 206 11.72 -18.47 15.01
CA LEU A 206 12.78 -19.04 14.19
C LEU A 206 12.32 -20.26 13.38
N GLU A 207 11.34 -21.01 13.88
CA GLU A 207 10.75 -22.17 13.22
C GLU A 207 9.61 -21.82 12.25
N ASP A 208 9.20 -20.54 12.15
CA ASP A 208 8.15 -20.12 11.23
C ASP A 208 8.55 -20.43 9.78
N SER A 209 7.80 -21.33 9.15
CA SER A 209 8.06 -21.83 7.80
C SER A 209 8.09 -20.74 6.72
N ARG A 210 7.38 -19.62 6.92
CA ARG A 210 7.37 -18.48 6.00
C ARG A 210 8.67 -17.70 6.15
N LEU A 211 9.09 -17.42 7.38
CA LEU A 211 10.36 -16.76 7.66
C LEU A 211 11.55 -17.56 7.13
N VAL A 212 11.58 -18.88 7.37
CA VAL A 212 12.63 -19.78 6.88
C VAL A 212 12.67 -19.81 5.35
N ARG A 213 11.50 -19.91 4.69
CA ARG A 213 11.42 -19.88 3.22
C ARG A 213 11.94 -18.54 2.66
N LEU A 214 11.53 -17.42 3.25
CA LEU A 214 11.97 -16.09 2.83
C LEU A 214 13.49 -15.91 2.96
N GLN A 215 14.08 -16.41 4.05
CA GLN A 215 15.54 -16.38 4.25
C GLN A 215 16.27 -17.23 3.20
N ARG A 216 15.76 -18.42 2.88
CA ARG A 216 16.39 -19.35 1.95
C ARG A 216 16.25 -18.95 0.48
N GLU A 217 15.06 -18.50 0.09
CA GLU A 217 14.68 -18.35 -1.32
C GLU A 217 14.39 -16.90 -1.73
N GLY A 218 14.22 -16.00 -0.76
CA GLY A 218 13.79 -14.62 -1.03
C GLY A 218 14.72 -13.87 -1.99
N GLY A 219 16.03 -14.02 -1.83
CA GLY A 219 17.01 -13.44 -2.76
C GLY A 219 16.85 -13.95 -4.19
N ALA A 220 16.61 -15.24 -4.38
CA ALA A 220 16.41 -15.85 -5.70
C ALA A 220 15.07 -15.43 -6.33
N ILE A 221 14.01 -15.33 -5.53
CA ILE A 221 12.71 -14.82 -5.97
C ILE A 221 12.84 -13.36 -6.43
N LEU A 222 13.51 -12.52 -5.64
CA LEU A 222 13.76 -11.12 -5.99
C LEU A 222 14.60 -10.98 -7.27
N ALA A 223 15.66 -11.78 -7.42
CA ALA A 223 16.49 -11.78 -8.62
C ALA A 223 15.68 -12.19 -9.87
N ARG A 224 14.80 -13.18 -9.77
CA ARG A 224 13.91 -13.61 -10.85
C ARG A 224 12.91 -12.52 -11.22
N LEU A 225 12.27 -11.91 -10.22
CA LEU A 225 11.32 -10.81 -10.42
C LEU A 225 11.99 -9.62 -11.12
N ARG A 226 13.22 -9.28 -10.72
CA ARG A 226 14.02 -8.21 -11.36
C ARG A 226 14.41 -8.56 -12.80
N LYS A 227 14.83 -9.79 -13.07
CA LYS A 227 15.15 -10.22 -14.44
C LYS A 227 13.92 -10.17 -15.34
N GLU A 228 12.75 -10.60 -14.85
CA GLU A 228 11.50 -10.49 -15.61
C GLU A 228 11.11 -9.04 -15.87
N SER A 229 11.34 -8.13 -14.90
CA SER A 229 11.05 -6.70 -15.10
C SER A 229 11.95 -6.06 -16.16
N ASP A 230 13.26 -6.33 -16.11
CA ASP A 230 14.22 -5.73 -17.04
C ASP A 230 14.02 -6.22 -18.48
N LEU A 231 13.56 -7.47 -18.67
CA LEU A 231 13.30 -8.06 -19.99
C LEU A 231 11.95 -7.62 -20.58
N LYS A 232 10.90 -7.53 -19.75
CA LYS A 232 9.54 -7.23 -20.23
C LYS A 232 9.24 -5.74 -20.26
N TYR A 233 9.91 -4.95 -19.42
CA TYR A 233 9.65 -3.52 -19.28
C TYR A 233 10.95 -2.71 -19.30
N PRO A 234 11.73 -2.73 -20.39
CA PRO A 234 13.01 -2.03 -20.49
C PRO A 234 12.87 -0.50 -20.36
N HIS A 235 11.67 0.04 -20.62
CA HIS A 235 11.36 1.47 -20.47
C HIS A 235 10.88 1.86 -19.06
N CYS A 236 10.82 0.89 -18.13
CA CYS A 236 10.41 1.07 -16.74
C CYS A 236 11.65 1.15 -15.83
N GLU A 237 12.64 1.99 -16.19
CA GLU A 237 13.85 2.21 -15.38
C GLU A 237 13.50 2.71 -13.95
N ASP A 238 12.32 3.31 -13.80
CA ASP A 238 11.70 3.69 -12.52
C ASP A 238 11.32 2.51 -11.61
N PHE A 239 11.53 1.24 -11.98
CA PHE A 239 11.40 0.10 -11.05
C PHE A 239 12.73 -0.59 -10.77
N SER A 240 13.78 -0.25 -11.52
CA SER A 240 15.14 -0.75 -11.34
C SER A 240 15.79 -0.02 -10.17
N CYS A 241 15.87 -0.68 -9.02
CA CYS A 241 16.49 -0.14 -7.82
C CYS A 241 18.01 0.06 -8.06
N SER A 242 18.42 1.31 -8.31
CA SER A 242 19.82 1.74 -8.44
C SER A 242 20.29 2.64 -7.30
N SER A 243 19.40 3.12 -6.43
CA SER A 243 19.74 3.89 -5.23
C SER A 243 19.22 3.15 -4.00
N GLY A 244 20.11 2.47 -3.30
CA GLY A 244 19.77 1.81 -2.04
C GLY A 244 19.36 2.84 -1.00
N LEU A 245 18.06 2.98 -0.74
CA LEU A 245 17.49 3.66 0.43
C LEU A 245 16.07 3.13 0.70
N THR A 246 15.94 2.47 1.86
CA THR A 246 14.78 2.32 2.75
C THR A 246 13.47 1.68 2.25
N TRP A 247 13.46 0.34 2.20
CA TRP A 247 12.24 -0.50 2.34
C TRP A 247 11.44 -0.24 3.65
N THR A 248 12.05 0.43 4.62
CA THR A 248 11.49 0.71 5.95
C THR A 248 10.28 1.66 5.91
N GLU A 249 10.29 2.65 5.01
CA GLU A 249 9.17 3.61 4.89
C GLU A 249 7.94 2.99 4.19
N SER A 250 8.17 2.15 3.17
CA SER A 250 7.12 1.35 2.55
C SER A 250 6.46 0.43 3.58
N ALA A 251 7.22 -0.18 4.49
CA ALA A 251 6.67 -1.02 5.55
C ALA A 251 5.75 -0.25 6.52
N THR A 252 6.05 1.02 6.86
CA THR A 252 5.13 1.90 7.60
C THR A 252 3.86 2.26 6.82
N TYR A 253 3.96 2.37 5.49
CA TYR A 253 2.82 2.59 4.60
C TYR A 253 1.91 1.35 4.51
N TRP A 254 2.51 0.15 4.44
CA TRP A 254 1.81 -1.14 4.58
C TRP A 254 1.21 -1.33 5.98
N ARG A 255 1.81 -0.74 7.02
CA ARG A 255 1.35 -0.78 8.42
C ARG A 255 0.07 0.02 8.66
N GLN A 256 -0.15 1.13 7.93
CA GLN A 256 -1.37 1.94 8.02
C GLN A 256 -2.50 1.42 7.10
N SER A 257 -2.14 0.81 5.98
CA SER A 257 -3.07 0.23 5.02
C SER A 257 -3.49 -1.18 5.47
N GLN A 258 -4.35 -1.27 6.50
CA GLN A 258 -4.95 -2.54 6.92
C GLN A 258 -5.69 -3.20 5.74
N TRP A 259 -5.10 -4.23 5.15
CA TRP A 259 -5.78 -5.10 4.20
C TRP A 259 -6.91 -5.84 4.91
N LYS A 260 -8.13 -5.33 4.80
CA LYS A 260 -9.32 -6.18 4.94
C LYS A 260 -9.51 -6.89 3.61
N ILE A 261 -9.07 -8.15 3.55
CA ILE A 261 -9.57 -9.09 2.57
C ILE A 261 -11.08 -9.28 2.89
N PRO A 262 -12.00 -9.17 1.91
CA PRO A 262 -13.42 -9.42 2.16
C PRO A 262 -13.60 -10.84 2.74
N GLY A 263 -14.09 -10.95 3.97
CA GLY A 263 -14.36 -12.24 4.64
C GLY A 263 -13.93 -12.35 6.10
N THR A 264 -13.03 -11.49 6.60
CA THR A 264 -12.57 -11.55 8.00
C THR A 264 -13.15 -10.38 8.81
N GLY A 265 -14.24 -10.65 9.52
CA GLY A 265 -15.02 -9.65 10.28
C GLY A 265 -14.26 -8.99 11.43
N TRP A 266 -13.52 -7.92 11.16
CA TRP A 266 -12.90 -7.07 12.19
C TRP A 266 -13.58 -5.69 12.25
N SER A 267 -13.96 -5.21 13.43
CA SER A 267 -14.69 -3.93 13.62
C SER A 267 -13.75 -2.77 13.98
N ARG A 268 -14.17 -1.53 13.65
CA ARG A 268 -13.47 -0.24 13.78
C ARG A 268 -13.07 0.19 15.21
N SER A 269 -13.40 -0.58 16.26
CA SER A 269 -13.26 -0.11 17.65
C SER A 269 -11.84 -0.19 18.25
N SER A 270 -10.90 -0.88 17.60
CA SER A 270 -9.57 -1.14 18.19
C SER A 270 -8.46 -0.13 17.80
N THR A 271 -8.70 0.74 16.82
CA THR A 271 -7.67 1.71 16.36
C THR A 271 -7.69 3.04 17.11
N ALA A 272 -8.81 3.42 17.73
CA ALA A 272 -8.90 4.67 18.49
C ALA A 272 -8.10 4.64 19.81
N SER A 273 -7.93 3.45 20.42
CA SER A 273 -7.26 3.30 21.73
C SER A 273 -5.73 3.33 21.66
N LEU A 274 -5.14 3.05 20.49
CA LEU A 274 -3.69 3.07 20.29
C LEU A 274 -3.14 4.46 19.93
N VAL A 275 -3.96 5.34 19.36
CA VAL A 275 -3.55 6.72 18.99
C VAL A 275 -3.46 7.63 20.22
N SER A 276 -4.24 7.37 21.28
CA SER A 276 -4.17 8.15 22.54
C SER A 276 -2.96 7.83 23.41
N SER A 277 -2.34 6.65 23.23
CA SER A 277 -1.31 6.13 24.16
C SER A 277 0.13 6.45 23.76
N LEU A 278 0.35 7.09 22.61
CA LEU A 278 1.70 7.42 22.09
C LEU A 278 2.02 8.93 22.11
N LYS A 279 1.19 9.75 22.76
CA LYS A 279 1.34 11.22 22.74
C LYS A 279 2.39 11.85 23.69
N PRO A 280 3.00 11.19 24.70
CA PRO A 280 3.98 11.88 25.57
C PRO A 280 5.44 11.46 25.31
N MET A 281 5.86 11.25 24.05
CA MET A 281 7.27 10.88 23.75
C MET A 281 7.95 11.70 22.64
N THR A 282 7.36 12.81 22.20
CA THR A 282 7.99 13.75 21.26
C THR A 282 8.43 15.08 21.87
N ASP A 283 8.07 15.36 23.12
CA ASP A 283 8.53 16.56 23.83
C ASP A 283 9.76 16.22 24.66
N GLY A 284 10.93 16.24 24.04
CA GLY A 284 12.16 16.00 24.80
C GLY A 284 13.45 15.83 24.04
N ILE A 285 13.59 16.33 22.80
CA ILE A 285 14.93 16.57 22.23
C ILE A 285 14.89 17.81 21.35
N THR A 286 15.09 18.97 21.98
CA THR A 286 15.80 20.12 21.39
C THR A 286 16.42 20.89 22.56
N PRO A 287 17.61 21.46 22.41
CA PRO A 287 17.88 22.71 23.09
C PRO A 287 17.09 23.85 22.43
#